data_AF-A0A7R7VSC0-F1
#
_entry.id   AF-A0A7R7VSC0-F1
#
_cell.length_a   1.000
_cell.length_b   1.000
_cell.length_c   1.000
_cell.angle_alpha   90.00
_cell.angle_beta   90.00
_cell.angle_gamma   90.00
#
_symmetry.space_group_name_H-M   'P 1'
#
loop_
_entity.id
_entity.type
_entity.pdbx_description
1 polymer ?
#
loop_
_entity_poly.entity_id
_entity_poly.type
_entity_poly.pdbx_seq_one_letter_code
_entity_poly.pdbx_strand_id
1 'polypeptide(L)'
;MSDYEDNMDVDVSKDVQFSSSDANGKAKRTAADLPVEAQDNLPWVEKYRPDTIEDVSGHQDILATINRFVECNRLPHLLLYGPPGTGKTSTILALARRIYGSKNMRQMVLELNASDDRGIDVVREQIKTFASTKQIFSMAPPTTSTGSSLASFKLIILDEADAMTATAQMALRRIMERYTANTRFCIIANYTHKLSPALLSRCTRFRFSPLKEADIRSLVDQVIEKEKVNIQPEAVDSLVTLSKGDMRRALNVLQACHASSIPLPVKNAPKDQPRPESETITNETIYDCIAAPHPSDIQEIMSTLLSTSDVTSCLNTLNTIKINKGLALADILSALAEQLQQLEVPAQTRITWLEGLAEIEWRLSGGGSETMQTGGMVGVVRNGCELMGGA
;
A
#
# COMPACT_ATOMS: atom_id res chain seq x y z
N MET A 1 -58.05 -16.28 44.45
CA MET A 1 -58.74 -17.57 44.34
C MET A 1 -59.52 -17.60 43.03
N SER A 2 -58.86 -18.09 41.98
CA SER A 2 -59.39 -18.96 40.93
C SER A 2 -58.26 -19.10 39.91
N ASP A 3 -57.58 -20.23 40.04
CA ASP A 3 -56.59 -20.77 39.12
C ASP A 3 -57.26 -21.16 37.80
N TYR A 4 -56.52 -21.09 36.69
CA TYR A 4 -56.34 -22.22 35.76
C TYR A 4 -55.23 -21.89 34.75
N GLU A 5 -54.20 -22.72 34.76
CA GLU A 5 -53.11 -22.78 33.78
C GLU A 5 -53.65 -23.36 32.46
N ASP A 6 -53.12 -22.88 31.32
CA ASP A 6 -53.17 -23.63 30.07
C ASP A 6 -51.83 -23.45 29.33
N ASN A 7 -51.10 -24.55 29.20
CA ASN A 7 -49.82 -24.67 28.51
C ASN A 7 -50.03 -24.58 26.99
N MET A 8 -49.34 -23.65 26.32
CA MET A 8 -49.09 -23.76 24.88
C MET A 8 -47.68 -24.31 24.66
N ASP A 9 -47.63 -25.59 24.30
CA ASP A 9 -46.47 -26.22 23.65
C ASP A 9 -46.20 -25.54 22.31
N VAL A 10 -45.00 -24.96 22.15
CA VAL A 10 -44.44 -24.58 20.85
C VAL A 10 -43.24 -25.47 20.61
N ASP A 11 -43.41 -26.43 19.70
CA ASP A 11 -42.36 -27.28 19.16
C ASP A 11 -41.22 -26.44 18.55
N VAL A 12 -40.12 -26.29 19.30
CA VAL A 12 -38.84 -25.80 18.76
C VAL A 12 -38.01 -27.02 18.38
N SER A 13 -38.08 -27.39 17.11
CA SER A 13 -37.29 -28.45 16.50
C SER A 13 -35.78 -28.12 16.50
N LYS A 14 -35.04 -28.87 17.32
CA LYS A 14 -33.66 -29.38 17.17
C LYS A 14 -32.53 -28.41 16.75
N ASP A 15 -31.79 -27.99 17.77
CA ASP A 15 -30.31 -27.94 17.85
C ASP A 15 -29.52 -27.82 16.54
N VAL A 16 -29.21 -26.57 16.16
CA VAL A 16 -28.00 -26.28 15.35
C VAL A 16 -26.81 -26.27 16.30
N GLN A 17 -26.14 -27.40 16.40
CA GLN A 17 -24.91 -27.57 17.15
C GLN A 17 -23.75 -26.89 16.38
N PHE A 18 -23.36 -25.68 16.79
CA PHE A 18 -22.10 -25.08 16.34
C PHE A 18 -20.93 -25.81 17.03
N SER A 19 -20.34 -26.80 16.36
CA SER A 19 -19.11 -27.44 16.81
C SER A 19 -17.91 -26.52 16.53
N SER A 20 -17.51 -25.71 17.51
CA SER A 20 -16.21 -25.02 17.52
C SER A 20 -15.13 -25.93 18.11
N SER A 21 -14.81 -27.03 17.42
CA SER A 21 -13.65 -27.85 17.74
C SER A 21 -12.53 -27.59 16.76
N ASP A 22 -11.82 -26.48 16.95
CA ASP A 22 -10.43 -26.27 16.50
C ASP A 22 -9.82 -25.09 17.27
N ALA A 23 -9.81 -25.21 18.59
CA ALA A 23 -8.98 -24.39 19.46
C ALA A 23 -7.60 -25.05 19.58
N ASN A 24 -6.75 -24.91 18.55
CA ASN A 24 -5.32 -25.07 18.73
C ASN A 24 -4.52 -24.23 17.73
N GLY A 25 -3.81 -23.21 18.24
CA GLY A 25 -2.72 -22.50 17.57
C GLY A 25 -3.13 -21.54 16.44
N LYS A 26 -3.40 -20.27 16.78
CA LYS A 26 -3.41 -19.16 15.80
C LYS A 26 -1.99 -18.94 15.25
N ALA A 27 -1.62 -19.68 14.23
CA ALA A 27 -0.49 -19.41 13.36
C ALA A 27 -0.99 -18.68 12.09
N LYS A 28 -0.43 -17.51 11.78
CA LYS A 28 -0.65 -16.81 10.50
C LYS A 28 -0.25 -17.75 9.36
N ARG A 29 -1.23 -18.26 8.60
CA ARG A 29 -1.00 -19.06 7.39
C ARG A 29 -0.45 -18.14 6.30
N THR A 30 0.66 -18.53 5.69
CA THR A 30 1.21 -17.87 4.50
C THR A 30 0.31 -18.21 3.30
N ALA A 31 0.18 -17.32 2.31
CA ALA A 31 -0.69 -17.54 1.13
C ALA A 31 -0.45 -18.88 0.41
N ALA A 32 0.79 -19.41 0.49
CA ALA A 32 1.19 -20.69 -0.09
C ALA A 32 0.62 -21.96 0.60
N ASP A 33 0.05 -21.85 1.81
CA ASP A 33 -0.46 -23.00 2.61
C ASP A 33 -2.00 -23.09 2.64
N LEU A 34 -2.69 -22.30 1.79
CA LEU A 34 -4.16 -22.27 1.73
C LEU A 34 -4.71 -23.27 0.70
N PRO A 35 -5.87 -23.91 0.95
CA PRO A 35 -6.55 -24.73 -0.05
C PRO A 35 -6.79 -23.94 -1.34
N VAL A 36 -6.78 -24.61 -2.50
CA VAL A 36 -6.85 -23.98 -3.83
C VAL A 36 -8.05 -23.02 -3.96
N GLU A 37 -9.20 -23.36 -3.36
CA GLU A 37 -10.40 -22.50 -3.33
C GLU A 37 -10.24 -21.22 -2.48
N ALA A 38 -9.34 -21.24 -1.48
CA ALA A 38 -9.01 -20.07 -0.67
C ALA A 38 -7.92 -19.19 -1.31
N GLN A 39 -7.10 -19.76 -2.22
CA GLN A 39 -6.13 -19.01 -3.03
C GLN A 39 -6.81 -18.09 -4.06
N ASP A 40 -7.96 -18.50 -4.60
CA ASP A 40 -8.74 -17.68 -5.54
C ASP A 40 -9.46 -16.49 -4.89
N ASN A 41 -9.70 -16.54 -3.58
CA ASN A 41 -10.36 -15.47 -2.83
C ASN A 41 -9.39 -14.45 -2.21
N LEU A 42 -8.08 -14.63 -2.39
CA LEU A 42 -7.09 -13.67 -1.90
C LEU A 42 -7.12 -12.39 -2.74
N PRO A 43 -7.05 -11.20 -2.11
CA PRO A 43 -6.83 -9.95 -2.83
C PRO A 43 -5.61 -10.07 -3.75
N TRP A 44 -5.68 -9.48 -4.94
CA TRP A 44 -4.61 -9.57 -5.94
C TRP A 44 -3.27 -9.05 -5.43
N VAL A 45 -3.31 -8.07 -4.51
CA VAL A 45 -2.13 -7.57 -3.79
C VAL A 45 -1.37 -8.68 -3.06
N GLU A 46 -2.08 -9.64 -2.46
CA GLU A 46 -1.46 -10.77 -1.76
C GLU A 46 -1.22 -11.97 -2.69
N LYS A 47 -2.13 -12.22 -3.64
CA LYS A 47 -2.01 -13.30 -4.63
C LYS A 47 -0.78 -13.13 -5.52
N TYR A 48 -0.49 -11.90 -5.93
CA TYR A 48 0.65 -11.53 -6.77
C TYR A 48 1.84 -10.96 -5.97
N ARG A 49 1.88 -11.17 -4.66
CA ARG A 49 3.02 -10.78 -3.84
C ARG A 49 4.27 -11.54 -4.33
N PRO A 50 5.38 -10.87 -4.67
CA PRO A 50 6.60 -11.52 -5.13
C PRO A 50 7.08 -12.62 -4.17
N ASP A 51 7.32 -13.82 -4.71
CA ASP A 51 7.81 -14.95 -3.92
C ASP A 51 9.33 -15.01 -3.91
N THR A 52 9.95 -14.70 -5.05
CA THR A 52 11.40 -14.65 -5.24
C THR A 52 11.91 -13.21 -5.37
N ILE A 53 13.24 -13.03 -5.26
CA ILE A 53 13.84 -11.70 -5.39
C ILE A 53 13.77 -11.23 -6.84
N GLU A 54 13.82 -12.19 -7.76
CA GLU A 54 13.77 -11.99 -9.20
C GLU A 54 12.39 -11.49 -9.66
N ASP A 55 11.33 -11.82 -8.93
CA ASP A 55 9.96 -11.33 -9.18
C ASP A 55 9.75 -9.87 -8.70
N VAL A 56 10.66 -9.33 -7.89
CA VAL A 56 10.55 -7.95 -7.40
C VAL A 56 10.93 -7.00 -8.54
N SER A 57 9.94 -6.27 -9.04
CA SER A 57 10.17 -5.25 -10.06
C SER A 57 10.74 -3.96 -9.47
N GLY A 58 11.67 -3.35 -10.20
CA GLY A 58 12.37 -2.14 -9.79
C GLY A 58 13.56 -2.38 -8.85
N HIS A 59 14.30 -1.31 -8.58
CA HIS A 59 15.42 -1.26 -7.62
C HIS A 59 16.53 -2.31 -7.80
N GLN A 60 16.87 -2.66 -9.05
CA GLN A 60 17.88 -3.67 -9.38
C GLN A 60 19.23 -3.42 -8.67
N ASP A 61 19.66 -2.17 -8.54
CA ASP A 61 20.91 -1.83 -7.84
C ASP A 61 20.89 -2.19 -6.35
N ILE A 62 19.74 -2.01 -5.69
CA ILE A 62 19.54 -2.34 -4.28
C ILE A 62 19.52 -3.85 -4.12
N LEU A 63 18.77 -4.55 -4.97
CA LEU A 63 18.69 -6.02 -4.96
C LEU A 63 20.05 -6.66 -5.23
N ALA A 64 20.82 -6.15 -6.20
CA ALA A 64 22.18 -6.61 -6.48
C ALA A 64 23.12 -6.44 -5.28
N THR A 65 23.03 -5.29 -4.59
CA THR A 65 23.85 -5.01 -3.41
C THR A 65 23.49 -5.95 -2.25
N ILE A 66 22.19 -6.15 -2.00
CA ILE A 66 21.68 -7.05 -0.96
C ILE A 66 22.09 -8.50 -1.27
N ASN A 67 21.96 -8.94 -2.52
CA ASN A 67 22.37 -10.28 -2.97
C ASN A 67 23.87 -10.51 -2.71
N ARG A 68 24.71 -9.51 -3.04
CA ARG A 68 26.15 -9.60 -2.75
C ARG A 68 26.46 -9.72 -1.26
N PHE A 69 25.72 -9.02 -0.40
CA PHE A 69 25.89 -9.15 1.05
C PHE A 69 25.48 -10.53 1.58
N VAL A 70 24.45 -11.15 0.99
CA VAL A 70 24.02 -12.50 1.31
C VAL A 70 25.05 -13.53 0.86
N GLU A 71 25.54 -13.45 -0.37
CA GLU A 71 26.57 -14.35 -0.91
C GLU A 71 27.87 -14.28 -0.09
N CYS A 72 28.24 -13.09 0.36
CA CYS A 72 29.40 -12.89 1.22
C CYS A 72 29.16 -13.29 2.70
N ASN A 73 27.96 -13.77 3.05
CA ASN A 73 27.51 -14.08 4.42
C ASN A 73 27.81 -12.95 5.43
N ARG A 74 27.69 -11.69 4.99
CA ARG A 74 28.04 -10.48 5.76
C ARG A 74 26.89 -9.45 5.74
N LEU A 75 25.65 -9.92 5.88
CA LEU A 75 24.45 -9.09 5.81
C LEU A 75 24.32 -8.12 6.99
N PRO A 76 24.59 -6.81 6.88
CA PRO A 76 24.46 -5.86 8.01
C PRO A 76 23.01 -5.73 8.48
N HIS A 77 22.77 -4.98 9.56
CA HIS A 77 21.39 -4.56 9.86
C HIS A 77 20.88 -3.68 8.72
N LEU A 78 19.66 -3.94 8.26
CA LEU A 78 19.07 -3.28 7.11
C LEU A 78 18.00 -2.29 7.55
N LEU A 79 17.95 -1.14 6.88
CA LEU A 79 16.82 -0.23 6.91
C LEU A 79 16.29 -0.04 5.50
N LEU A 80 15.10 -0.58 5.22
CA LEU A 80 14.39 -0.37 3.96
C LEU A 80 13.37 0.73 4.18
N TYR A 81 13.51 1.86 3.47
CA TYR A 81 12.58 2.97 3.62
C TYR A 81 12.16 3.58 2.29
N GLY A 82 10.95 4.12 2.25
CA GLY A 82 10.38 4.68 1.02
C GLY A 82 8.86 4.74 1.05
N PRO A 83 8.23 5.27 0.01
CA PRO A 83 6.78 5.35 -0.08
C PRO A 83 6.10 3.97 -0.01
N PRO A 84 4.80 3.91 0.34
CA PRO A 84 4.05 2.66 0.34
C PRO A 84 4.02 2.02 -1.06
N GLY A 85 3.76 0.71 -1.11
CA GLY A 85 3.60 0.01 -2.39
C GLY A 85 4.86 -0.21 -3.23
N THR A 86 6.04 0.16 -2.73
CA THR A 86 7.34 0.01 -3.42
C THR A 86 8.02 -1.36 -3.25
N GLY A 87 7.35 -2.32 -2.60
CA GLY A 87 7.88 -3.68 -2.46
C GLY A 87 8.88 -3.92 -1.31
N LYS A 88 9.00 -3.00 -0.33
CA LYS A 88 9.90 -3.13 0.84
C LYS A 88 9.72 -4.45 1.61
N THR A 89 8.49 -4.74 2.05
CA THR A 89 8.14 -5.95 2.80
C THR A 89 8.30 -7.21 1.93
N SER A 90 7.86 -7.15 0.67
CA SER A 90 8.00 -8.27 -0.27
C SER A 90 9.47 -8.61 -0.51
N THR A 91 10.34 -7.61 -0.66
CA THR A 91 11.78 -7.80 -0.90
C THR A 91 12.45 -8.54 0.26
N ILE A 92 12.20 -8.14 1.51
CA ILE A 92 12.84 -8.81 2.66
C ILE A 92 12.28 -10.22 2.87
N LEU A 93 11.00 -10.46 2.60
CA LEU A 93 10.40 -11.78 2.71
C LEU A 93 10.96 -12.72 1.64
N ALA A 94 11.08 -12.26 0.39
CA ALA A 94 11.73 -13.00 -0.68
C ALA A 94 13.21 -13.30 -0.35
N LEU A 95 13.94 -12.31 0.19
CA LEU A 95 15.30 -12.49 0.67
C LEU A 95 15.40 -13.56 1.77
N ALA A 96 14.49 -13.50 2.75
CA ALA A 96 14.45 -14.45 3.84
C ALA A 96 14.16 -15.87 3.35
N ARG A 97 13.25 -16.03 2.38
CA ARG A 97 12.98 -17.32 1.72
C ARG A 97 14.21 -17.85 0.99
N ARG A 98 14.95 -16.99 0.28
CA ARG A 98 16.20 -17.38 -0.39
C ARG A 98 17.29 -17.82 0.59
N ILE A 99 17.46 -17.10 1.70
CA ILE A 99 18.50 -17.41 2.70
C ILE A 99 18.19 -18.69 3.49
N TYR A 100 16.96 -18.83 4.01
CA TYR A 100 16.62 -19.90 4.95
C TYR A 100 15.88 -21.07 4.30
N GLY A 101 15.31 -20.88 3.12
CA GLY A 101 14.37 -21.82 2.51
C GLY A 101 13.01 -21.82 3.19
N SER A 102 11.98 -22.29 2.48
CA SER A 102 10.58 -22.27 2.97
C SER A 102 10.37 -23.08 4.25
N LYS A 103 11.16 -24.14 4.48
CA LYS A 103 11.04 -25.02 5.66
C LYS A 103 11.58 -24.38 6.95
N ASN A 104 12.68 -23.62 6.86
CA ASN A 104 13.33 -23.07 8.05
C ASN A 104 12.93 -21.62 8.35
N MET A 105 12.16 -20.97 7.45
CA MET A 105 11.72 -19.58 7.60
C MET A 105 10.99 -19.35 8.93
N ARG A 106 10.07 -20.24 9.34
CA ARG A 106 9.30 -20.10 10.59
C ARG A 106 10.16 -20.13 11.86
N GLN A 107 11.34 -20.76 11.81
CA GLN A 107 12.24 -20.90 12.97
C GLN A 107 13.31 -19.82 13.00
N MET A 108 13.74 -19.34 11.82
CA MET A 108 14.88 -18.45 11.66
C MET A 108 14.48 -16.98 11.44
N VAL A 109 13.22 -16.72 11.08
CA VAL A 109 12.68 -15.39 10.81
C VAL A 109 11.58 -15.06 11.80
N LEU A 110 11.71 -13.92 12.48
CA LEU A 110 10.65 -13.34 13.30
C LEU A 110 10.13 -12.08 12.59
N GLU A 111 8.91 -12.13 12.08
CA GLU A 111 8.20 -10.98 11.53
C GLU A 111 7.30 -10.37 12.61
N LEU A 112 7.47 -9.08 12.88
CA LEU A 112 6.59 -8.29 13.74
C LEU A 112 6.15 -7.06 12.98
N ASN A 113 4.84 -6.86 12.89
CA ASN A 113 4.29 -5.56 12.52
C ASN A 113 4.26 -4.70 13.78
N ALA A 114 4.95 -3.56 13.75
CA ALA A 114 5.10 -2.70 14.90
C ALA A 114 3.86 -1.83 15.19
N SER A 115 2.89 -1.79 14.28
CA SER A 115 1.57 -1.18 14.52
C SER A 115 0.61 -2.07 15.32
N ASP A 116 0.92 -3.36 15.50
CA ASP A 116 0.13 -4.21 16.38
C ASP A 116 0.24 -3.68 17.83
N ASP A 117 -0.90 -3.40 18.45
CA ASP A 117 -1.09 -2.81 19.79
C ASP A 117 -0.62 -3.71 20.96
N ARG A 118 0.27 -4.66 20.66
CA ARG A 118 0.98 -5.51 21.60
C ARG A 118 2.05 -4.65 22.25
N GLY A 119 1.68 -3.93 23.33
CA GLY A 119 2.48 -2.92 24.02
C GLY A 119 4.00 -3.16 24.09
N ILE A 120 4.75 -2.07 24.29
CA ILE A 120 6.22 -1.96 24.19
C ILE A 120 6.98 -3.15 24.81
N ASP A 121 6.53 -3.62 25.97
CA ASP A 121 7.18 -4.72 26.71
C ASP A 121 7.03 -6.09 26.03
N VAL A 122 5.92 -6.33 25.34
CA VAL A 122 5.67 -7.59 24.62
C VAL A 122 6.61 -7.70 23.41
N VAL A 123 6.71 -6.64 22.61
CA VAL A 123 7.62 -6.57 21.46
C VAL A 123 9.07 -6.75 21.94
N ARG A 124 9.44 -6.06 23.03
CA ARG A 124 10.78 -6.16 23.61
C ARG A 124 11.11 -7.57 24.08
N GLU A 125 10.25 -8.22 24.85
CA GLU A 125 10.51 -9.57 25.36
C GLU A 125 10.44 -10.63 24.26
N GLN A 126 9.55 -10.50 23.26
CA GLN A 126 9.53 -11.42 22.11
C GLN A 126 10.83 -11.35 21.31
N ILE A 127 11.28 -10.14 20.97
CA ILE A 127 12.53 -9.93 20.23
C ILE A 127 13.72 -10.42 21.05
N LYS A 128 13.75 -10.12 22.35
CA LYS A 128 14.83 -10.55 23.25
C LYS A 128 14.85 -12.08 23.42
N THR A 129 13.70 -12.71 23.56
CA THR A 129 13.58 -14.18 23.66
C THR A 129 14.06 -14.83 22.36
N PHE A 130 13.61 -14.34 21.21
CA PHE A 130 14.01 -14.86 19.91
C PHE A 130 15.51 -14.67 19.65
N ALA A 131 16.06 -13.50 19.97
CA ALA A 131 17.48 -13.19 19.79
C ALA A 131 18.38 -13.95 20.79
N SER A 132 17.90 -14.26 22.00
CA SER A 132 18.68 -15.00 23.02
C SER A 132 18.60 -16.52 22.88
N THR A 133 17.55 -17.05 22.25
CA THR A 133 17.42 -18.50 22.01
C THR A 133 18.54 -18.97 21.09
N LYS A 134 19.49 -19.75 21.60
CA LYS A 134 20.58 -20.35 20.80
C LYS A 134 20.01 -21.37 19.79
N GLN A 135 20.68 -21.51 18.64
CA GLN A 135 20.28 -22.49 17.62
C GLN A 135 20.29 -23.90 18.23
N ILE A 136 19.15 -24.59 18.16
CA ILE A 136 19.03 -25.99 18.60
C ILE A 136 19.66 -26.94 17.56
N PHE A 137 19.87 -26.48 16.32
CA PHE A 137 20.30 -27.31 15.18
C PHE A 137 21.64 -26.90 14.54
N SER A 138 22.69 -26.71 15.37
CA SER A 138 24.08 -26.76 14.89
C SER A 138 24.55 -28.21 14.57
N MET A 139 23.63 -29.19 14.52
CA MET A 139 23.90 -30.63 14.40
C MET A 139 23.35 -31.19 13.08
N ALA A 140 23.69 -30.55 11.95
CA ALA A 140 23.68 -31.24 10.66
C ALA A 140 25.13 -31.33 10.17
N PRO A 141 25.62 -32.52 9.78
CA PRO A 141 27.01 -32.69 9.36
C PRO A 141 27.29 -31.87 8.09
N PRO A 142 28.55 -31.45 7.86
CA PRO A 142 28.96 -30.64 6.70
C PRO A 142 29.07 -31.50 5.44
N THR A 143 28.09 -32.37 5.19
CA THR A 143 28.10 -33.33 4.08
C THR A 143 26.76 -33.27 3.37
N THR A 144 26.55 -32.23 2.58
CA THR A 144 25.84 -32.32 1.28
C THR A 144 26.05 -31.02 0.52
N SER A 145 26.84 -31.15 -0.53
CA SER A 145 27.26 -30.18 -1.53
C SER A 145 26.12 -29.74 -2.47
N THR A 146 25.01 -29.22 -1.93
CA THR A 146 23.91 -28.71 -2.77
C THR A 146 23.19 -27.53 -2.10
N GLY A 147 23.73 -26.33 -2.32
CA GLY A 147 22.89 -25.20 -2.75
C GLY A 147 22.50 -24.08 -1.77
N SER A 148 22.65 -24.21 -0.45
CA SER A 148 22.43 -23.06 0.43
C SER A 148 23.24 -23.17 1.73
N SER A 149 24.25 -22.32 1.88
CA SER A 149 24.93 -22.13 3.15
C SER A 149 23.90 -21.62 4.16
N LEU A 150 23.49 -22.46 5.11
CA LEU A 150 22.63 -22.03 6.22
C LEU A 150 23.25 -20.77 6.83
N ALA A 151 22.60 -19.62 6.67
CA ALA A 151 23.06 -18.39 7.29
C ALA A 151 23.19 -18.62 8.80
N SER A 152 24.35 -18.32 9.35
CA SER A 152 24.70 -18.54 10.77
C SER A 152 24.00 -17.53 11.71
N PHE A 153 23.06 -16.74 11.20
CA PHE A 153 22.38 -15.68 11.93
C PHE A 153 20.85 -15.81 11.77
N LYS A 154 20.11 -15.33 12.78
CA LYS A 154 18.66 -15.17 12.72
C LYS A 154 18.28 -13.84 12.10
N LEU A 155 17.09 -13.76 11.51
CA LEU A 155 16.55 -12.52 10.94
C LEU A 155 15.33 -12.06 11.74
N ILE A 156 15.32 -10.80 12.14
CA ILE A 156 14.15 -10.14 12.73
C ILE A 156 13.70 -9.05 11.76
N ILE A 157 12.45 -9.12 11.32
CA ILE A 157 11.81 -8.17 10.43
C ILE A 157 10.84 -7.34 11.27
N LEU A 158 11.06 -6.04 11.33
CA LEU A 158 10.18 -5.07 11.97
C LEU A 158 9.54 -4.23 10.89
N ASP A 159 8.27 -4.50 10.60
CA ASP A 159 7.49 -3.70 9.65
C ASP A 159 6.83 -2.51 10.36
N GLU A 160 6.61 -1.43 9.61
CA GLU A 160 6.02 -0.17 10.10
C GLU A 160 6.71 0.39 11.35
N ALA A 161 8.04 0.33 11.39
CA ALA A 161 8.83 0.75 12.56
C ALA A 161 8.69 2.26 12.88
N ASP A 162 8.18 3.06 11.95
CA ASP A 162 7.83 4.46 12.14
C ASP A 162 6.56 4.68 12.97
N ALA A 163 5.75 3.64 13.19
CA ALA A 163 4.64 3.65 14.15
C ALA A 163 5.10 3.39 15.60
N MET A 164 6.36 2.98 15.81
CA MET A 164 6.89 2.69 17.15
C MET A 164 7.12 3.94 17.99
N THR A 165 6.79 3.85 19.27
CA THR A 165 7.13 4.87 20.26
C THR A 165 8.65 5.04 20.40
N ALA A 166 9.09 6.26 20.71
CA ALA A 166 10.53 6.56 20.88
C ALA A 166 11.20 5.71 21.97
N THR A 167 10.46 5.38 23.04
CA THR A 167 10.94 4.50 24.12
C THR A 167 11.18 3.07 23.64
N ALA A 168 10.29 2.52 22.80
CA ALA A 168 10.47 1.21 22.19
C ALA A 168 11.68 1.17 21.25
N GLN A 169 11.87 2.22 20.45
CA GLN A 169 13.03 2.36 19.57
C GLN A 169 14.37 2.40 20.34
N MET A 170 14.40 3.11 21.48
CA MET A 170 15.58 3.13 22.36
C MET A 170 15.87 1.74 22.97
N ALA A 171 14.83 0.99 23.34
CA ALA A 171 14.99 -0.37 23.86
C ALA A 171 15.53 -1.32 22.76
N LEU A 172 14.99 -1.23 21.54
CA LEU A 172 15.47 -1.98 20.38
C LEU A 172 16.95 -1.76 20.11
N ARG A 173 17.40 -0.50 20.14
CA ARG A 173 18.83 -0.15 19.95
C ARG A 173 19.76 -0.97 20.85
N ARG A 174 19.43 -1.09 22.14
CA ARG A 174 20.23 -1.86 23.12
C ARG A 174 20.25 -3.36 22.79
N ILE A 175 19.14 -3.89 22.29
CA ILE A 175 19.03 -5.29 21.88
C ILE A 175 19.85 -5.54 20.61
N MET A 176 19.76 -4.64 19.62
CA MET A 176 20.55 -4.72 18.38
C MET A 176 22.05 -4.74 18.66
N GLU A 177 22.54 -3.86 19.54
CA GLU A 177 23.95 -3.84 19.95
C GLU A 177 24.38 -5.14 20.64
N ARG A 178 23.57 -5.65 21.58
CA ARG A 178 23.92 -6.84 22.37
C ARG A 178 23.94 -8.13 21.53
N TYR A 179 23.06 -8.26 20.53
CA TYR A 179 22.85 -9.50 19.78
C TYR A 179 23.30 -9.43 18.31
N THR A 180 24.08 -8.42 17.93
CA THR A 180 24.55 -8.22 16.54
C THR A 180 25.32 -9.41 15.95
N ALA A 181 25.99 -10.20 16.80
CA ALA A 181 26.74 -11.38 16.39
C ALA A 181 25.85 -12.52 15.88
N ASN A 182 24.67 -12.70 16.48
CA ASN A 182 23.79 -13.86 16.23
C ASN A 182 22.53 -13.51 15.43
N THR A 183 22.14 -12.23 15.43
CA THR A 183 20.85 -11.78 14.89
C THR A 183 21.05 -10.55 14.02
N ARG A 184 20.43 -10.54 12.84
CA ARG A 184 20.33 -9.38 11.97
C ARG A 184 18.91 -8.82 12.01
N PHE A 185 18.81 -7.50 12.06
CA PHE A 185 17.55 -6.77 12.04
C PHE A 185 17.34 -6.20 10.64
N CYS A 186 16.12 -6.33 10.13
CA CYS A 186 15.62 -5.58 8.99
C CYS A 186 14.47 -4.70 9.46
N ILE A 187 14.67 -3.39 9.38
CA ILE A 187 13.70 -2.39 9.78
C ILE A 187 13.05 -1.86 8.50
N ILE A 188 11.73 -1.85 8.44
CA ILE A 188 10.97 -1.23 7.35
C ILE A 188 10.23 -0.03 7.91
N ALA A 189 10.31 1.10 7.21
CA ALA A 189 9.59 2.32 7.58
C ALA A 189 9.18 3.11 6.34
N ASN A 190 8.11 3.89 6.42
CA ASN A 190 7.77 4.84 5.35
C ASN A 190 8.55 6.15 5.53
N TYR A 191 8.68 6.61 6.78
CA TYR A 191 9.30 7.89 7.11
C TYR A 191 10.55 7.75 7.98
N THR A 192 11.72 8.11 7.45
CA THR A 192 12.98 8.04 8.21
C THR A 192 13.07 9.05 9.35
N HIS A 193 12.37 10.18 9.25
CA HIS A 193 12.41 11.23 10.28
C HIS A 193 11.68 10.82 11.57
N LYS A 194 10.79 9.81 11.52
CA LYS A 194 10.12 9.23 12.70
C LYS A 194 11.01 8.22 13.44
N LEU A 195 12.14 7.83 12.86
CA LEU A 195 13.09 6.91 13.48
C LEU A 195 14.18 7.66 14.23
N SER A 196 14.57 7.11 15.38
CA SER A 196 15.64 7.68 16.20
C SER A 196 16.99 7.63 15.45
N PRO A 197 17.82 8.69 15.51
CA PRO A 197 19.16 8.70 14.91
C PRO A 197 20.07 7.55 15.39
N ALA A 198 19.81 7.05 16.61
CA ALA A 198 20.54 5.93 17.16
C ALA A 198 20.26 4.59 16.44
N LEU A 199 19.03 4.37 15.97
CA LEU A 199 18.73 3.22 15.12
C LEU A 199 19.31 3.39 13.72
N LEU A 200 19.16 4.59 13.13
CA LEU A 200 19.64 4.90 11.78
C LEU A 200 21.15 4.68 11.62
N SER A 201 21.95 5.03 12.63
CA SER A 201 23.41 4.86 12.62
C SER A 201 23.89 3.40 12.66
N ARG A 202 23.03 2.46 13.06
CA ARG A 202 23.37 1.03 13.18
C ARG A 202 22.94 0.20 11.98
N CYS A 203 22.24 0.80 11.02
CA CYS A 203 21.67 0.12 9.86
C CYS A 203 22.25 0.65 8.56
N THR A 204 22.50 -0.25 7.60
CA THR A 204 22.71 0.11 6.20
C THR A 204 21.36 0.49 5.60
N ARG A 205 21.31 1.67 4.98
CA ARG A 205 20.06 2.28 4.51
C ARG A 205 19.87 2.03 3.03
N PHE A 206 18.70 1.53 2.67
CA PHE A 206 18.26 1.35 1.30
C PHE A 206 16.98 2.14 1.06
N ARG A 207 17.05 3.13 0.17
CA ARG A 207 15.92 3.97 -0.22
C ARG A 207 15.19 3.35 -1.39
N PHE A 208 13.96 2.95 -1.18
CA PHE A 208 13.03 2.56 -2.22
C PHE A 208 12.39 3.84 -2.76
N SER A 209 12.67 4.18 -4.01
CA SER A 209 11.95 5.24 -4.72
C SER A 209 10.59 4.72 -5.20
N PRO A 210 9.63 5.59 -5.56
CA PRO A 210 8.46 5.18 -6.32
C PRO A 210 8.87 4.33 -7.54
N LEU A 211 8.08 3.31 -7.86
CA LEU A 211 8.34 2.45 -9.01
C LEU A 211 8.19 3.23 -10.32
N LYS A 212 8.99 2.89 -11.32
CA LYS A 212 8.87 3.50 -12.66
C LYS A 212 7.62 2.97 -13.35
N GLU A 213 7.01 3.80 -14.19
CA GLU A 213 5.81 3.44 -14.94
C GLU A 213 5.99 2.15 -15.76
N ALA A 214 7.16 1.97 -16.39
CA ALA A 214 7.50 0.75 -17.13
C ALA A 214 7.52 -0.52 -16.27
N ASP A 215 8.04 -0.43 -15.04
CA ASP A 215 8.12 -1.56 -14.11
C ASP A 215 6.71 -1.96 -13.62
N ILE A 216 5.84 -0.97 -13.36
CA ILE A 216 4.44 -1.20 -12.96
C ILE A 216 3.66 -1.81 -14.13
N ARG A 217 3.81 -1.25 -15.33
CA ARG A 217 3.13 -1.73 -16.54
C ARG A 217 3.43 -3.20 -16.79
N SER A 218 4.71 -3.61 -16.73
CA SER A 218 5.11 -5.00 -16.95
C SER A 218 4.42 -5.98 -16.01
N LEU A 219 4.29 -5.62 -14.73
CA LEU A 219 3.61 -6.46 -13.75
C LEU A 219 2.08 -6.42 -13.90
N VAL A 220 1.50 -5.27 -14.21
CA VAL A 220 0.06 -5.13 -14.50
C VAL A 220 -0.32 -5.99 -15.71
N ASP A 221 0.48 -5.98 -16.79
CA ASP A 221 0.29 -6.81 -17.97
C ASP A 221 0.32 -8.32 -17.63
N GLN A 222 1.24 -8.75 -16.75
CA GLN A 222 1.27 -10.14 -16.28
C GLN A 222 0.01 -10.53 -15.50
N VAL A 223 -0.56 -9.61 -14.72
CA VAL A 223 -1.81 -9.85 -13.98
C VAL A 223 -3.00 -9.90 -14.93
N ILE A 224 -3.05 -8.98 -15.90
CA ILE A 224 -4.08 -8.96 -16.96
C ILE A 224 -4.11 -10.29 -17.72
N GLU A 225 -2.93 -10.82 -18.08
CA GLU A 225 -2.83 -12.08 -18.83
C GLU A 225 -3.23 -13.29 -17.98
N LYS A 226 -2.85 -13.32 -16.70
CA LYS A 226 -3.17 -14.42 -15.77
C LYS A 226 -4.64 -14.45 -15.36
N GLU A 227 -5.26 -13.30 -15.11
CA GLU A 227 -6.68 -13.18 -14.73
C GLU A 227 -7.61 -13.01 -15.94
N LYS A 228 -7.06 -12.90 -17.16
CA LYS A 228 -7.79 -12.68 -18.42
C LYS A 228 -8.71 -11.45 -18.35
N VAL A 229 -8.16 -10.33 -17.87
CA VAL A 229 -8.89 -9.07 -17.73
C VAL A 229 -9.06 -8.41 -19.10
N ASN A 230 -10.28 -7.98 -19.41
CA ASN A 230 -10.58 -7.26 -20.64
C ASN A 230 -10.43 -5.74 -20.41
N ILE A 231 -9.28 -5.17 -20.76
CA ILE A 231 -8.94 -3.76 -20.50
C ILE A 231 -8.38 -3.08 -21.75
N GLN A 232 -8.77 -1.82 -21.98
CA GLN A 232 -8.21 -1.01 -23.06
C GLN A 232 -6.77 -0.56 -22.76
N PRO A 233 -5.89 -0.45 -23.77
CA PRO A 233 -4.50 -0.04 -23.56
C PRO A 233 -4.37 1.37 -22.94
N GLU A 234 -5.24 2.32 -23.34
CA GLU A 234 -5.28 3.67 -22.77
C GLU A 234 -5.68 3.68 -21.28
N ALA A 235 -6.51 2.71 -20.88
CA ALA A 235 -6.93 2.52 -19.51
C ALA A 235 -5.77 1.97 -18.66
N VAL A 236 -4.95 1.06 -19.20
CA VAL A 236 -3.71 0.60 -18.54
C VAL A 236 -2.75 1.75 -18.31
N ASP A 237 -2.54 2.61 -19.31
CA ASP A 237 -1.66 3.78 -19.17
C ASP A 237 -2.18 4.73 -18.06
N SER A 238 -3.48 4.98 -18.04
CA SER A 238 -4.12 5.82 -17.02
C SER A 238 -4.03 5.20 -15.61
N LEU A 239 -4.18 3.87 -15.48
CA LEU A 239 -3.96 3.15 -14.22
C LEU A 239 -2.54 3.35 -13.69
N VAL A 240 -1.54 3.22 -14.57
CA VAL A 240 -0.12 3.35 -14.20
C VAL A 240 0.18 4.78 -13.73
N THR A 241 -0.29 5.80 -14.45
CA THR A 241 -0.13 7.20 -14.07
C THR A 241 -0.82 7.51 -12.73
N LEU A 242 -2.06 7.07 -12.54
CA LEU A 242 -2.83 7.31 -11.30
C LEU A 242 -2.25 6.57 -10.09
N SER A 243 -1.49 5.49 -10.32
CA SER A 243 -0.83 4.74 -9.26
C SER A 243 0.34 5.49 -8.62
N LYS A 244 0.89 6.53 -9.26
CA LYS A 244 1.99 7.39 -8.73
C LYS A 244 3.16 6.60 -8.13
N GLY A 245 3.49 5.44 -8.72
CA GLY A 245 4.58 4.58 -8.24
C GLY A 245 4.23 3.57 -7.14
N ASP A 246 2.96 3.47 -6.72
CA ASP A 246 2.45 2.52 -5.75
C ASP A 246 1.80 1.31 -6.44
N MET A 247 2.46 0.15 -6.35
CA MET A 247 1.96 -1.07 -6.99
C MET A 247 0.75 -1.68 -6.28
N ARG A 248 0.64 -1.50 -4.96
CA ARG A 248 -0.50 -1.98 -4.19
C ARG A 248 -1.77 -1.24 -4.64
N ARG A 249 -1.66 0.07 -4.87
CA ARG A 249 -2.75 0.89 -5.43
C ARG A 249 -3.15 0.39 -6.81
N ALA A 250 -2.19 0.18 -7.71
CA ALA A 250 -2.45 -0.30 -9.08
C ALA A 250 -3.25 -1.61 -9.08
N LEU A 251 -2.82 -2.61 -8.30
CA LEU A 251 -3.48 -3.92 -8.24
C LEU A 251 -4.86 -3.86 -7.58
N ASN A 252 -5.04 -3.05 -6.54
CA ASN A 252 -6.34 -2.87 -5.89
C ASN A 252 -7.37 -2.24 -6.84
N VAL A 253 -6.96 -1.22 -7.59
CA VAL A 253 -7.84 -0.57 -8.57
C VAL A 253 -8.16 -1.53 -9.71
N LEU A 254 -7.16 -2.23 -10.25
CA LEU A 254 -7.38 -3.20 -11.33
C LEU A 254 -8.36 -4.31 -10.87
N GLN A 255 -8.21 -4.81 -9.64
CA GLN A 255 -9.12 -5.80 -9.07
C GLN A 255 -10.53 -5.25 -8.89
N ALA A 256 -10.67 -4.00 -8.42
CA ALA A 256 -11.97 -3.34 -8.26
C ALA A 256 -12.67 -3.11 -9.60
N CYS A 257 -11.96 -2.62 -10.62
CA CYS A 257 -12.48 -2.45 -11.98
C CYS A 257 -12.89 -3.80 -12.58
N HIS A 258 -12.08 -4.85 -12.40
CA HIS A 258 -12.42 -6.18 -12.87
C HIS A 258 -13.66 -6.74 -12.18
N ALA A 259 -13.76 -6.62 -10.85
CA ALA A 259 -14.95 -7.05 -10.12
C ALA A 259 -16.21 -6.26 -10.52
N SER A 260 -16.07 -4.96 -10.79
CA SER A 260 -17.17 -4.12 -11.26
C SER A 260 -17.61 -4.43 -12.70
N SER A 261 -16.69 -4.92 -13.53
CA SER A 261 -16.98 -5.29 -14.93
C SER A 261 -17.77 -6.59 -15.08
N ILE A 262 -17.96 -7.34 -13.98
CA ILE A 262 -18.73 -8.58 -13.96
C ILE A 262 -20.15 -8.24 -13.51
N PRO A 263 -21.17 -8.31 -14.39
CA PRO A 263 -22.54 -8.03 -14.00
C PRO A 263 -22.99 -8.92 -12.85
N LEU A 264 -23.64 -8.32 -11.85
CA LEU A 264 -24.22 -9.08 -10.74
C LEU A 264 -25.26 -10.07 -11.27
N PRO A 265 -25.23 -11.34 -10.82
CA PRO A 265 -26.25 -12.29 -11.20
C PRO A 265 -27.62 -11.78 -10.71
N VAL A 266 -28.59 -11.72 -11.63
CA VAL A 266 -29.96 -11.32 -11.31
C VAL A 266 -30.49 -12.23 -10.19
N LYS A 267 -31.04 -11.66 -9.11
CA LYS A 267 -31.47 -12.36 -7.88
C LYS A 267 -32.41 -13.58 -8.09
N ASN A 268 -32.97 -13.75 -9.30
CA ASN A 268 -33.89 -14.83 -9.69
C ASN A 268 -33.41 -15.63 -10.93
N ALA A 269 -32.14 -15.57 -11.32
CA ALA A 269 -31.63 -16.33 -12.47
C ALA A 269 -31.41 -17.84 -12.12
N PRO A 270 -31.65 -18.77 -13.07
CA PRO A 270 -31.29 -20.18 -12.90
C PRO A 270 -29.78 -20.34 -12.63
N LYS A 271 -29.41 -21.22 -11.69
CA LYS A 271 -28.01 -21.50 -11.31
C LYS A 271 -27.12 -22.04 -12.46
N ASP A 272 -27.72 -22.41 -13.60
CA ASP A 272 -27.07 -23.00 -14.77
C ASP A 272 -26.76 -22.00 -15.91
N GLN A 273 -26.98 -20.69 -15.73
CA GLN A 273 -26.57 -19.71 -16.74
C GLN A 273 -25.04 -19.53 -16.76
N PRO A 274 -24.41 -19.44 -17.94
CA PRO A 274 -23.00 -19.08 -18.05
C PRO A 274 -22.78 -17.72 -17.38
N ARG A 275 -21.66 -17.56 -16.65
CA ARG A 275 -21.30 -16.28 -16.03
C ARG A 275 -21.30 -15.20 -17.13
N PRO A 276 -21.91 -14.03 -16.89
CA PRO A 276 -21.91 -12.95 -17.86
C PRO A 276 -20.46 -12.60 -18.25
N GLU A 277 -20.24 -12.34 -19.54
CA GLU A 277 -18.94 -11.94 -20.05
C GLU A 277 -18.52 -10.60 -19.42
N SER A 278 -17.22 -10.46 -19.15
CA SER A 278 -16.69 -9.25 -18.53
C SER A 278 -16.74 -8.08 -19.51
N GLU A 279 -17.33 -6.98 -19.06
CA GLU A 279 -17.33 -5.72 -19.81
C GLU A 279 -15.90 -5.20 -19.97
N THR A 280 -15.63 -4.52 -21.09
CA THR A 280 -14.33 -3.89 -21.33
C THR A 280 -14.09 -2.75 -20.35
N ILE A 281 -13.01 -2.80 -19.58
CA ILE A 281 -12.58 -1.71 -18.71
C ILE A 281 -12.08 -0.56 -19.58
N THR A 282 -12.75 0.59 -19.49
CA THR A 282 -12.40 1.84 -20.19
C THR A 282 -11.70 2.83 -19.27
N ASN A 283 -11.17 3.92 -19.82
CA ASN A 283 -10.51 4.94 -19.01
C ASN A 283 -11.45 5.55 -17.95
N GLU A 284 -12.69 5.84 -18.32
CA GLU A 284 -13.71 6.39 -17.42
C GLU A 284 -13.92 5.50 -16.19
N THR A 285 -14.00 4.18 -16.39
CA THR A 285 -14.19 3.23 -15.27
C THR A 285 -13.07 3.27 -14.24
N ILE A 286 -11.84 3.61 -14.65
CA ILE A 286 -10.69 3.71 -13.75
C ILE A 286 -10.73 5.01 -12.96
N TYR A 287 -11.02 6.13 -13.63
CA TYR A 287 -11.17 7.43 -12.97
C TYR A 287 -12.32 7.41 -11.96
N ASP A 288 -13.45 6.82 -12.33
CA ASP A 288 -14.61 6.66 -11.44
C ASP A 288 -14.30 5.75 -10.25
N CYS A 289 -13.56 4.65 -10.47
CA CYS A 289 -13.17 3.74 -9.39
C CYS A 289 -12.22 4.39 -8.37
N ILE A 290 -11.32 5.26 -8.83
CA ILE A 290 -10.38 5.99 -7.96
C ILE A 290 -11.04 7.24 -7.36
N ALA A 291 -12.19 7.67 -7.90
CA ALA A 291 -12.79 8.98 -7.66
C ALA A 291 -11.82 10.14 -7.96
N ALA A 292 -10.91 9.94 -8.93
CA ALA A 292 -10.00 10.98 -9.39
C ALA A 292 -10.69 11.87 -10.44
N PRO A 293 -10.40 13.17 -10.48
CA PRO A 293 -10.99 14.05 -11.47
C PRO A 293 -10.51 13.68 -12.87
N HIS A 294 -11.44 13.62 -13.83
CA HIS A 294 -11.09 13.33 -15.22
C HIS A 294 -10.29 14.50 -15.81
N PRO A 295 -9.30 14.26 -16.70
CA PRO A 295 -8.51 15.33 -17.30
C PRO A 295 -9.33 16.38 -18.04
N SER A 296 -10.45 15.99 -18.67
CA SER A 296 -11.37 16.95 -19.32
C SER A 296 -11.99 17.93 -18.32
N ASP A 297 -12.37 17.43 -17.14
CA ASP A 297 -13.06 18.23 -16.11
C ASP A 297 -12.07 19.25 -15.51
N ILE A 298 -10.82 18.84 -15.30
CA ILE A 298 -9.75 19.74 -14.85
C ILE A 298 -9.40 20.77 -15.92
N GLN A 299 -9.39 20.40 -17.19
CA GLN A 299 -9.17 21.34 -18.29
C GLN A 299 -10.30 22.36 -18.38
N GLU A 300 -11.57 21.95 -18.21
CA GLU A 300 -12.72 22.84 -18.18
C GLU A 300 -12.64 23.80 -16.98
N ILE A 301 -12.28 23.29 -15.80
CA ILE A 301 -12.05 24.13 -14.61
C ILE A 301 -10.93 25.13 -14.88
N MET A 302 -9.79 24.68 -15.41
CA MET A 302 -8.64 25.54 -15.72
C MET A 302 -9.01 26.60 -16.75
N SER A 303 -9.65 26.23 -17.87
CA SER A 303 -10.05 27.19 -18.90
C SER A 303 -11.01 28.22 -18.32
N THR A 304 -11.97 27.80 -17.50
CA THR A 304 -12.92 28.71 -16.85
C THR A 304 -12.21 29.68 -15.92
N LEU A 305 -11.26 29.22 -15.11
CA LEU A 305 -10.48 30.05 -14.18
C LEU A 305 -9.59 31.06 -14.93
N LEU A 306 -9.01 30.67 -16.06
CA LEU A 306 -8.12 31.53 -16.84
C LEU A 306 -8.91 32.55 -17.68
N SER A 307 -9.99 32.14 -18.35
CA SER A 307 -10.72 32.99 -19.31
C SER A 307 -11.72 33.93 -18.67
N THR A 308 -12.38 33.51 -17.58
CA THR A 308 -13.54 34.23 -17.04
C THR A 308 -13.09 35.21 -15.96
N SER A 309 -13.41 36.50 -16.14
CA SER A 309 -13.07 37.54 -15.17
C SER A 309 -13.94 37.54 -13.91
N ASP A 310 -15.19 37.07 -14.01
CA ASP A 310 -16.11 37.01 -12.89
C ASP A 310 -15.83 35.79 -11.99
N VAL A 311 -15.41 36.08 -10.76
CA VAL A 311 -15.15 35.09 -9.69
C VAL A 311 -16.40 34.30 -9.34
N THR A 312 -17.58 34.93 -9.39
CA THR A 312 -18.86 34.30 -9.00
C THR A 312 -19.23 33.19 -9.97
N SER A 313 -19.10 33.47 -11.28
CA SER A 313 -19.31 32.48 -12.34
C SER A 313 -18.36 31.30 -12.21
N CYS A 314 -17.06 31.55 -12.00
CA CYS A 314 -16.06 30.49 -11.79
C CYS A 314 -16.41 29.58 -10.61
N LEU A 315 -16.83 30.17 -9.48
CA LEU A 315 -17.18 29.44 -8.28
C LEU A 315 -18.44 28.58 -8.46
N ASN A 316 -19.43 29.08 -9.19
CA ASN A 316 -20.64 28.33 -9.52
C ASN A 316 -20.32 27.12 -10.41
N THR A 317 -19.57 27.32 -11.50
CA THR A 317 -19.16 26.23 -12.39
C THR A 317 -18.39 25.15 -11.64
N LEU A 318 -17.44 25.56 -10.79
CA LEU A 318 -16.63 24.61 -10.01
C LEU A 318 -17.48 23.84 -9.00
N ASN A 319 -18.41 24.51 -8.31
CA ASN A 319 -19.36 23.84 -7.42
C ASN A 319 -20.28 22.87 -8.17
N THR A 320 -20.74 23.22 -9.38
CA THR A 320 -21.56 22.34 -10.21
C THR A 320 -20.79 21.08 -10.61
N ILE A 321 -19.56 21.21 -11.10
CA ILE A 321 -18.71 20.06 -11.46
C ILE A 321 -18.46 19.19 -10.22
N LYS A 322 -18.10 19.82 -9.10
CA LYS A 322 -17.83 19.13 -7.84
C LYS A 322 -19.03 18.31 -7.34
N ILE A 323 -20.23 18.89 -7.36
CA ILE A 323 -21.46 18.21 -6.90
C ILE A 323 -21.87 17.10 -7.88
N ASN A 324 -21.80 17.35 -9.19
CA ASN A 324 -22.23 16.38 -10.19
C ASN A 324 -21.32 15.15 -10.27
N LYS A 325 -20.01 15.33 -10.08
CA LYS A 325 -19.00 14.27 -10.18
C LYS A 325 -18.54 13.73 -8.82
N GLY A 326 -18.97 14.33 -7.70
CA GLY A 326 -18.61 13.89 -6.36
C GLY A 326 -17.12 14.08 -6.02
N LEU A 327 -16.45 15.04 -6.64
CA LEU A 327 -15.01 15.26 -6.49
C LEU A 327 -14.69 16.00 -5.19
N ALA A 328 -13.58 15.64 -4.54
CA ALA A 328 -13.05 16.40 -3.42
C ALA A 328 -12.18 17.56 -3.90
N LEU A 329 -12.19 18.68 -3.17
CA LEU A 329 -11.32 19.82 -3.48
C LEU A 329 -9.83 19.44 -3.46
N ALA A 330 -9.42 18.50 -2.61
CA ALA A 330 -8.04 18.05 -2.52
C ALA A 330 -7.53 17.44 -3.83
N ASP A 331 -8.37 16.63 -4.48
CA ASP A 331 -8.03 15.97 -5.74
C ASP A 331 -8.02 16.97 -6.90
N ILE A 332 -8.99 17.89 -6.93
CA ILE A 332 -9.03 19.00 -7.89
C ILE A 332 -7.79 19.88 -7.75
N LEU A 333 -7.42 20.26 -6.53
CA LEU A 333 -6.26 21.12 -6.26
C LEU A 333 -4.97 20.44 -6.72
N SER A 334 -4.79 19.16 -6.42
CA SER A 334 -3.62 18.39 -6.84
C SER A 334 -3.50 18.32 -8.37
N ALA A 335 -4.60 17.98 -9.05
CA ALA A 335 -4.61 17.87 -10.51
C ALA A 335 -4.46 19.24 -11.20
N LEU A 336 -5.09 20.29 -10.67
CA LEU A 336 -4.96 21.65 -11.16
C LEU A 336 -3.53 22.17 -10.98
N ALA A 337 -2.88 21.90 -9.84
CA ALA A 337 -1.50 22.30 -9.61
C ALA A 337 -0.53 21.65 -10.62
N GLU A 338 -0.72 20.35 -10.93
CA GLU A 338 0.06 19.64 -11.94
C GLU A 338 -0.11 20.28 -13.35
N GLN A 339 -1.34 20.64 -13.72
CA GLN A 339 -1.63 21.32 -15.01
C GLN A 339 -1.07 22.75 -15.05
N LEU A 340 -1.25 23.54 -13.98
CA LEU A 340 -0.72 24.90 -13.89
C LEU A 340 0.81 24.93 -13.96
N GLN A 341 1.48 23.89 -13.46
CA GLN A 341 2.94 23.78 -13.55
C GLN A 341 3.44 23.59 -14.98
N GLN A 342 2.62 23.01 -15.87
CA GLN A 342 2.96 22.82 -17.28
C GLN A 342 2.80 24.10 -18.12
N LEU A 343 2.09 25.12 -17.60
CA LEU A 343 1.91 26.39 -18.29
C LEU A 343 3.16 27.27 -18.23
N GLU A 344 3.49 27.85 -19.39
CA GLU A 344 4.53 28.89 -19.50
C GLU A 344 3.96 30.24 -19.06
N VAL A 345 4.24 30.62 -17.81
CA VAL A 345 3.81 31.89 -17.20
C VAL A 345 5.00 32.65 -16.61
N PRO A 346 4.89 33.98 -16.41
CA PRO A 346 5.90 34.77 -15.73
C PRO A 346 6.25 34.22 -14.35
N ALA A 347 7.50 34.36 -13.94
CA ALA A 347 7.99 33.83 -12.66
C ALA A 347 7.20 34.36 -11.45
N GLN A 348 6.79 35.63 -11.48
CA GLN A 348 5.97 36.24 -10.41
C GLN A 348 4.62 35.54 -10.27
N THR A 349 3.89 35.37 -11.37
CA THR A 349 2.61 34.63 -11.39
C THR A 349 2.79 33.20 -10.88
N ARG A 350 3.85 32.51 -11.31
CA ARG A 350 4.13 31.14 -10.87
C ARG A 350 4.36 31.06 -9.36
N ILE A 351 5.13 31.99 -8.79
CA ILE A 351 5.39 32.03 -7.35
C ILE A 351 4.09 32.25 -6.59
N THR A 352 3.26 33.23 -7.01
CA THR A 352 1.97 33.52 -6.37
C THR A 352 1.02 32.33 -6.41
N TRP A 353 0.92 31.63 -7.53
CA TRP A 353 0.10 30.42 -7.63
C TRP A 353 0.60 29.30 -6.72
N LEU A 354 1.90 29.00 -6.73
CA LEU A 354 2.47 27.93 -5.91
C LEU A 354 2.33 28.22 -4.41
N GLU A 355 2.59 29.45 -3.98
CA GLU A 355 2.45 29.84 -2.58
C GLU A 355 0.99 29.79 -2.11
N GLY A 356 0.06 30.34 -2.90
CA GLY A 356 -1.34 30.34 -2.54
C GLY A 356 -1.98 28.95 -2.57
N LEU A 357 -1.66 28.12 -3.56
CA LEU A 357 -2.15 26.73 -3.63
C LEU A 357 -1.60 25.88 -2.48
N ALA A 358 -0.32 26.04 -2.12
CA ALA A 358 0.28 25.34 -0.98
C ALA A 358 -0.38 25.73 0.35
N GLU A 359 -0.73 27.00 0.55
CA GLU A 359 -1.43 27.44 1.74
C GLU A 359 -2.85 26.84 1.82
N ILE A 360 -3.56 26.77 0.70
CA ILE A 360 -4.89 26.15 0.62
C ILE A 360 -4.80 24.64 0.90
N GLU A 361 -3.83 23.95 0.30
CA GLU A 361 -3.60 22.52 0.55
C GLU A 361 -3.32 22.26 2.04
N TRP A 362 -2.47 23.09 2.67
CA TRP A 362 -2.18 23.00 4.09
C TRP A 362 -3.43 23.23 4.95
N ARG A 363 -4.23 24.26 4.66
CA ARG A 363 -5.49 24.54 5.38
C ARG A 363 -6.52 23.43 5.21
N LEU A 364 -6.57 22.81 4.03
CA LEU A 364 -7.44 21.67 3.75
C LEU A 364 -7.01 20.43 4.55
N SER A 365 -5.70 20.17 4.66
CA SER A 365 -5.16 19.11 5.51
C SER A 365 -5.47 19.30 7.00
N GLY A 366 -5.62 20.55 7.44
CA GLY A 366 -6.02 20.92 8.80
C GLY A 366 -7.52 20.82 9.09
N GLY A 367 -8.34 20.37 8.14
CA GLY A 367 -9.79 20.25 8.30
C GLY A 367 -10.56 21.55 8.11
N GLY A 368 -10.02 22.50 7.34
CA GLY A 368 -10.70 23.74 6.99
C GLY A 368 -12.00 23.53 6.20
N SER A 369 -12.88 24.54 6.22
CA SER A 369 -14.14 24.51 5.46
C SER A 369 -13.90 24.48 3.96
N GLU A 370 -14.38 23.44 3.29
CA GLU A 370 -14.13 23.20 1.87
C GLU A 370 -14.74 24.28 0.96
N THR A 371 -15.87 24.88 1.35
CA THR A 371 -16.52 25.97 0.59
C THR A 371 -15.65 27.23 0.58
N MET A 372 -15.09 27.59 1.74
CA MET A 372 -14.19 28.74 1.87
C MET A 372 -12.86 28.51 1.14
N GLN A 373 -12.30 27.30 1.23
CA GLN A 373 -11.08 26.94 0.52
C GLN A 373 -11.29 26.93 -1.01
N THR A 374 -12.47 26.50 -1.49
CA THR A 374 -12.83 26.56 -2.91
C THR A 374 -12.79 27.99 -3.42
N GLY A 375 -13.42 28.93 -2.70
CA GLY A 375 -13.36 30.36 -3.04
C GLY A 375 -11.93 30.93 -2.96
N GLY A 376 -11.15 30.50 -1.97
CA GLY A 376 -9.73 30.84 -1.85
C GLY A 376 -8.92 30.40 -3.07
N MET A 377 -9.14 29.17 -3.55
CA MET A 377 -8.46 28.63 -4.74
C MET A 377 -8.78 29.44 -6.00
N VAL A 378 -10.05 29.74 -6.24
CA VAL A 378 -10.46 30.59 -7.37
C VAL A 378 -9.77 31.95 -7.26
N GLY A 379 -9.76 32.56 -6.07
CA GLY A 379 -9.12 33.85 -5.82
C GLY A 379 -7.61 33.85 -6.10
N VAL A 380 -6.87 32.84 -5.62
CA VAL A 380 -5.42 32.70 -5.84
C VAL A 380 -5.10 32.59 -7.34
N VAL A 381 -5.83 31.73 -8.06
CA VAL A 381 -5.59 31.54 -9.49
C VAL A 381 -5.89 32.83 -10.26
N ARG A 382 -7.02 33.48 -9.97
CA ARG A 382 -7.41 34.76 -10.61
C ARG A 382 -6.44 35.90 -10.32
N ASN A 383 -5.99 36.05 -9.07
CA ASN A 383 -5.01 37.06 -8.71
C ASN A 383 -3.71 36.88 -9.51
N GLY A 384 -3.25 35.64 -9.71
CA GLY A 384 -2.08 35.40 -10.57
C GLY A 384 -2.34 35.68 -12.06
N CYS A 385 -3.56 35.46 -12.57
CA CYS A 385 -3.92 35.86 -13.93
C CYS A 385 -3.90 37.39 -14.12
N GLU A 386 -4.34 38.15 -13.11
CA GLU A 386 -4.28 39.62 -13.17
C GLU A 386 -2.84 40.13 -13.21
N LEU A 387 -1.92 39.46 -12.52
CA LEU A 387 -0.48 39.74 -12.62
C LEU A 387 0.09 39.45 -14.02
N MET A 388 -0.53 38.56 -14.80
CA MET A 388 -0.16 38.33 -16.20
C MET A 388 -0.67 39.44 -17.13
N GLY A 389 -1.85 40.00 -16.84
CA GLY A 389 -2.47 41.07 -17.65
C GLY A 389 -1.97 42.48 -17.33
N GLY A 390 -1.27 42.67 -16.21
CA GLY A 390 -0.69 43.94 -15.78
C GLY A 390 0.77 44.17 -16.17
N ALA A 391 1.38 43.24 -16.93
CA ALA A 391 2.77 43.29 -17.38
C ALA A 391 2.91 43.78 -18.82
#